data_AF-A0A2P2KZK0-F1
#
_entry.id   AF-A0A2P2KZK0-F1
#
_cell.length_a   1.000
_cell.length_b   1.000
_cell.length_c   1.000
_cell.angle_alpha   90.00
_cell.angle_beta   90.00
_cell.angle_gamma   90.00
#
_symmetry.space_group_name_H-M   'P 1'
#
loop_
_entity.id
_entity.type
_entity.pdbx_description
1 polymer ?
#
loop_
_entity_poly.entity_id
_entity_poly.type
_entity_poly.pdbx_seq_one_letter_code
_entity_poly.pdbx_strand_id
1 'polypeptide(L)'
;MKLDPPPRPQNWGELDLPLNASSWSEEELKRPEKFYEMTVLLNAQREIADKILEAQWEAKWRQEKLNEMLEEKVRPYIQNVDGTVISRPIMVQQQNQDKKVWLFSFISPNNH
;
A
#
# COMPACT_ATOMS: atom_id res chain seq x y z
N MET A 1 -11.76 10.69 2.79
CA MET A 1 -12.38 10.35 1.49
C MET A 1 -12.36 8.83 1.39
N LYS A 2 -13.50 8.19 1.13
CA LYS A 2 -13.49 6.81 0.61
C LYS A 2 -13.31 6.94 -0.90
N LEU A 3 -12.19 6.44 -1.40
CA LEU A 3 -11.94 6.37 -2.84
C LEU A 3 -12.41 4.99 -3.28
N ASP A 4 -13.60 4.94 -3.86
CA ASP A 4 -14.16 3.70 -4.38
C ASP A 4 -13.52 3.42 -5.74
N PRO A 5 -12.85 2.26 -5.91
CA PRO A 5 -12.20 1.92 -7.16
C PRO A 5 -13.23 1.63 -8.26
N PRO A 6 -12.93 1.97 -9.53
CA PRO A 6 -13.74 1.53 -10.66
C PRO A 6 -13.61 0.01 -10.86
N PRO A 7 -14.56 -0.61 -11.59
CA PRO A 7 -14.46 -2.02 -11.95
C PRO A 7 -13.14 -2.35 -12.65
N ARG A 8 -12.59 -3.53 -12.37
CA ARG A 8 -11.38 -4.03 -13.03
C ARG A 8 -11.57 -4.18 -14.55
N PRO A 9 -10.63 -3.70 -15.38
CA PRO A 9 -10.65 -3.93 -16.82
C PRO A 9 -10.56 -5.43 -17.18
N GLN A 10 -11.24 -5.86 -18.24
CA GLN A 10 -11.30 -7.27 -18.64
C GLN A 10 -9.92 -7.87 -18.98
N ASN A 11 -9.01 -7.06 -19.54
CA ASN A 11 -7.65 -7.46 -19.91
C ASN A 11 -6.62 -7.17 -18.80
N TRP A 12 -7.07 -6.99 -17.56
CA TRP A 12 -6.20 -6.66 -16.45
C TRP A 12 -5.63 -7.89 -15.74
N GLY A 13 -4.31 -8.01 -15.83
CA GLY A 13 -3.54 -9.00 -15.11
C GLY A 13 -3.75 -10.41 -15.65
N GLU A 14 -2.79 -11.27 -15.35
CA GLU A 14 -2.86 -12.70 -15.61
C GLU A 14 -2.21 -13.40 -14.41
N LEU A 15 -2.83 -14.49 -13.95
CA LEU A 15 -2.27 -15.31 -12.90
C LEU A 15 -1.86 -16.63 -13.52
N ASP A 16 -0.62 -17.02 -13.28
CA ASP A 16 -0.19 -18.38 -13.55
C ASP A 16 -0.84 -19.30 -12.49
N LEU A 17 -1.75 -20.15 -12.95
CA LEU A 17 -2.55 -20.97 -12.07
C LEU A 17 -1.94 -22.38 -11.92
N PRO A 18 -1.84 -22.92 -10.70
CA PRO A 18 -1.15 -24.18 -10.46
C PRO A 18 -1.90 -25.42 -10.98
N LEU A 19 -3.22 -25.35 -11.12
CA LEU A 19 -4.04 -26.44 -11.64
C LEU A 19 -4.65 -26.08 -12.99
N ASN A 20 -4.68 -27.07 -13.89
CA ASN A 20 -5.37 -27.00 -15.16
C ASN A 20 -5.96 -28.38 -15.51
N ALA A 21 -6.75 -28.48 -16.59
CA ALA A 21 -7.38 -29.76 -16.95
C ALA A 21 -6.36 -30.89 -17.21
N SER A 22 -5.14 -30.57 -17.65
CA SER A 22 -4.07 -31.55 -17.84
C SER A 22 -3.38 -32.01 -16.55
N SER A 23 -3.74 -31.44 -15.39
CA SER A 23 -3.28 -31.93 -14.08
C SER A 23 -3.89 -33.28 -13.68
N TRP A 24 -4.89 -33.78 -14.42
CA TRP A 24 -5.49 -35.11 -14.24
C TRP A 24 -5.22 -35.99 -15.45
N SER A 25 -5.04 -37.29 -15.23
CA SER A 25 -4.92 -38.25 -16.34
C SER A 25 -6.29 -38.61 -16.92
N GLU A 26 -6.32 -39.01 -18.19
CA GLU A 26 -7.56 -39.44 -18.86
C GLU A 26 -8.19 -40.65 -18.14
N GLU A 27 -7.38 -41.55 -17.60
CA GLU A 27 -7.83 -42.70 -16.81
C GLU A 27 -8.47 -42.28 -15.49
N GLU A 28 -7.94 -41.24 -14.84
CA GLU A 28 -8.52 -40.73 -13.60
C GLU A 28 -9.90 -40.12 -13.86
N LEU A 29 -10.04 -39.37 -14.96
CA LEU A 29 -11.28 -38.70 -15.34
C LEU A 29 -12.39 -39.66 -15.77
N LYS A 30 -12.08 -40.92 -16.06
CA LYS A 30 -13.10 -41.98 -16.25
C LYS A 30 -13.85 -42.29 -14.95
N ARG A 31 -13.29 -41.97 -13.78
CA ARG A 31 -13.97 -42.12 -12.49
C ARG A 31 -14.82 -40.89 -12.21
N PRO A 32 -16.14 -41.03 -11.96
CA PRO A 32 -17.03 -39.89 -11.77
C PRO A 32 -16.63 -39.02 -10.57
N GLU A 33 -16.12 -39.62 -9.50
CA GLU A 33 -15.63 -38.90 -8.32
C GLU A 33 -14.45 -37.97 -8.64
N LYS A 34 -13.52 -38.43 -9.48
CA LYS A 34 -12.34 -37.65 -9.88
C LYS A 34 -12.70 -36.54 -10.85
N PHE A 35 -13.61 -36.80 -11.78
CA PHE A 35 -14.13 -35.75 -12.65
C PHE A 35 -14.83 -34.63 -11.84
N TYR A 36 -15.61 -35.00 -10.83
CA TYR A 36 -16.24 -34.05 -9.93
C TYR A 36 -15.20 -33.25 -9.13
N GLU A 37 -14.19 -33.91 -8.54
CA GLU A 37 -13.09 -33.26 -7.83
C GLU A 37 -12.37 -32.22 -8.71
N MET A 38 -11.98 -32.61 -9.94
CA MET A 38 -11.36 -31.69 -10.91
C MET A 38 -12.22 -30.45 -11.11
N THR A 39 -13.51 -30.65 -11.39
CA THR A 39 -14.43 -29.54 -11.68
C THR A 39 -14.56 -28.58 -10.49
N VAL A 40 -14.69 -29.12 -9.28
CA VAL A 40 -14.79 -28.32 -8.06
C VAL A 40 -13.51 -27.53 -7.81
N LEU A 41 -12.35 -28.17 -7.93
CA LEU A 41 -11.06 -27.52 -7.67
C LEU A 41 -10.73 -26.45 -8.70
N LEU A 42 -10.97 -26.70 -9.99
CA LEU A 42 -10.75 -25.71 -11.05
C LEU A 42 -11.69 -24.50 -10.90
N ASN A 43 -12.95 -24.72 -10.52
CA ASN A 43 -13.89 -23.63 -10.25
C ASN A 43 -13.46 -22.81 -9.03
N ALA A 44 -13.11 -23.47 -7.92
CA ALA A 44 -12.62 -22.80 -6.72
C ALA A 44 -11.36 -21.97 -7.00
N GLN A 45 -10.41 -22.52 -7.76
CA GLN A 45 -9.21 -21.81 -8.18
C GLN A 45 -9.55 -20.57 -9.01
N ARG A 46 -10.49 -20.67 -9.95
CA ARG A 46 -10.94 -19.52 -10.76
C ARG A 46 -11.54 -18.43 -9.88
N GLU A 47 -12.41 -18.77 -8.92
CA GLU A 47 -13.01 -17.78 -8.02
C GLU A 47 -11.96 -17.09 -7.13
N ILE A 48 -10.94 -17.83 -6.68
CA ILE A 48 -9.83 -17.25 -5.92
C ILE A 48 -8.98 -16.33 -6.81
N ALA A 49 -8.66 -16.77 -8.02
CA ALA A 49 -7.90 -16.00 -8.99
C ALA A 49 -8.59 -14.67 -9.32
N ASP A 50 -9.91 -14.69 -9.54
CA ASP A 50 -10.71 -13.49 -9.80
C ASP A 50 -10.65 -12.50 -8.63
N LYS A 51 -10.77 -12.99 -7.39
CA LYS A 51 -10.68 -12.15 -6.18
C LYS A 51 -9.28 -11.55 -6.00
N ILE A 52 -8.23 -12.30 -6.30
CA ILE A 52 -6.85 -11.81 -6.26
C ILE A 52 -6.66 -10.69 -7.28
N LEU A 53 -7.11 -10.90 -8.52
CA LEU A 53 -6.99 -9.90 -9.58
C LEU A 53 -7.77 -8.62 -9.25
N GLU A 54 -8.96 -8.76 -8.67
CA GLU A 54 -9.74 -7.61 -8.20
C GLU A 54 -8.97 -6.82 -7.13
N ALA A 55 -8.47 -7.51 -6.10
CA ALA A 55 -7.69 -6.87 -5.04
C ALA A 55 -6.41 -6.18 -5.57
N GLN A 56 -5.71 -6.82 -6.52
CA GLN A 56 -4.52 -6.23 -7.15
C GLN A 56 -4.87 -4.96 -7.93
N TRP A 57 -5.96 -4.99 -8.69
CA TRP A 57 -6.46 -3.81 -9.41
C TRP A 57 -6.81 -2.68 -8.46
N GLU A 58 -7.63 -2.95 -7.45
CA GLU A 58 -8.05 -1.92 -6.49
C GLU A 58 -6.87 -1.30 -5.77
N ALA A 59 -5.88 -2.12 -5.36
CA ALA A 59 -4.68 -1.64 -4.70
C ALA A 59 -3.86 -0.71 -5.62
N LYS A 60 -3.63 -1.12 -6.86
CA LYS A 60 -2.90 -0.30 -7.83
C LYS A 60 -3.62 1.00 -8.13
N TRP A 61 -4.93 0.95 -8.36
CA TRP A 61 -5.74 2.14 -8.63
C TRP A 61 -5.70 3.13 -7.45
N ARG A 62 -5.85 2.65 -6.21
CA ARG A 62 -5.78 3.55 -5.03
C ARG A 62 -4.40 4.18 -4.89
N GLN A 63 -3.33 3.41 -5.16
CA GLN A 63 -1.97 3.94 -5.13
C GLN A 63 -1.77 5.02 -6.20
N GLU A 64 -2.17 4.76 -7.44
CA GLU A 64 -2.08 5.73 -8.54
C GLU A 64 -2.89 6.99 -8.23
N LYS A 65 -4.10 6.84 -7.67
CA LYS A 65 -4.95 7.97 -7.32
C LYS A 65 -4.35 8.83 -6.21
N LEU A 66 -3.74 8.21 -5.21
CA LEU A 66 -3.01 8.93 -4.16
C LEU A 66 -1.80 9.67 -4.72
N ASN A 67 -1.06 9.06 -5.66
CA ASN A 67 0.07 9.72 -6.31
C ASN A 67 -0.38 10.93 -7.13
N GLU A 68 -1.44 10.81 -7.93
CA GLU A 68 -2.02 11.91 -8.70
C GLU A 68 -2.44 13.08 -7.77
N MET A 69 -3.15 12.78 -6.69
CA MET A 69 -3.54 13.79 -5.70
C MET A 69 -2.35 14.45 -5.00
N LEU A 70 -1.28 13.69 -4.74
CA LEU A 70 -0.05 14.23 -4.16
C LEU A 70 0.65 15.17 -5.15
N GLU A 71 0.79 14.77 -6.41
CA GLU A 71 1.37 15.60 -7.45
C GLU A 71 0.58 16.89 -7.65
N GLU A 72 -0.76 16.82 -7.69
CA GLU A 72 -1.64 17.99 -7.77
C GLU A 72 -1.40 18.96 -6.60
N LYS A 73 -1.28 18.42 -5.37
CA LYS A 73 -1.02 19.22 -4.17
C LYS A 73 0.38 19.80 -4.11
N VAL A 74 1.39 19.11 -4.63
CA VAL A 74 2.79 19.56 -4.60
C VAL A 74 3.11 20.53 -5.73
N ARG A 75 2.47 20.39 -6.90
CA ARG A 75 2.66 21.25 -8.08
C ARG A 75 2.72 22.76 -7.79
N PRO A 76 1.81 23.37 -7.00
CA PRO A 76 1.90 24.81 -6.70
C PRO A 76 3.16 25.21 -5.90
N TYR A 77 3.79 24.29 -5.18
CA TYR A 77 5.01 24.58 -4.42
C TYR A 77 6.28 24.46 -5.26
N ILE A 78 6.24 23.70 -6.36
CA ILE A 78 7.38 23.54 -7.27
C ILE A 78 7.40 24.63 -8.35
N GLN A 79 6.24 25.07 -8.85
CA GLN A 79 6.16 26.08 -9.92
C GLN A 79 6.55 27.49 -9.46
N ASN A 80 6.61 27.75 -8.15
CA ASN A 80 7.00 29.03 -7.58
C ASN A 80 8.51 29.13 -7.23
N VAL A 81 9.34 28.17 -7.68
CA VAL A 81 10.77 28.09 -7.29
C VAL A 81 11.69 28.96 -8.17
N ASP A 82 11.19 29.59 -9.24
CA ASP A 82 11.99 30.47 -10.12
C ASP A 82 12.32 31.87 -9.54
N GLY A 83 11.98 32.16 -8.28
CA GLY A 83 12.19 33.50 -7.70
C GLY A 83 12.92 33.58 -6.36
N THR A 84 12.94 32.53 -5.56
CA THR A 84 13.57 32.58 -4.23
C THR A 84 13.92 31.19 -3.76
N VAL A 85 15.23 30.99 -3.59
CA VAL A 85 15.86 30.04 -2.68
C VAL A 85 14.89 29.68 -1.54
N ILE A 86 14.58 28.39 -1.39
CA ILE A 86 13.88 27.87 -0.21
C ILE A 86 14.66 28.38 1.01
N SER A 87 14.14 29.43 1.64
CA SER A 87 14.77 30.09 2.76
C SER A 87 14.57 29.21 3.98
N ARG A 88 15.53 28.31 4.16
CA ARG A 88 15.74 27.39 5.28
C ARG A 88 14.71 26.25 5.38
N PRO A 89 15.17 25.00 5.64
CA PRO A 89 14.26 23.97 6.11
C PRO A 89 13.57 24.48 7.37
N ILE A 90 12.25 24.27 7.49
CA ILE A 90 11.53 24.44 8.75
C ILE A 90 12.10 23.38 9.69
N MET A 91 13.13 23.76 10.43
CA MET A 91 13.54 23.01 11.61
C MET A 91 12.33 23.06 12.53
N VAL A 92 11.72 21.90 12.78
CA VAL A 92 10.62 21.77 13.74
C VAL A 92 11.16 22.27 15.07
N GLN A 93 10.87 23.55 15.37
CA GLN A 93 11.20 24.13 16.64
C GLN A 93 10.24 23.47 17.63
N GLN A 94 10.76 22.50 18.36
CA GLN A 94 10.06 21.82 19.45
C GLN A 94 9.80 22.84 20.56
N GLN A 95 8.77 23.69 20.37
CA GLN A 95 8.25 24.56 21.41
C GLN A 95 7.20 23.79 22.20
N ASN A 96 7.66 23.19 23.30
CA ASN A 96 6.91 22.95 24.53
C ASN A 96 7.87 22.26 25.53
N GLN A 97 8.15 22.71 26.74
CA GLN A 97 7.75 23.88 27.51
C GLN A 97 8.82 24.11 28.58
N ASP A 98 8.99 25.37 28.97
CA ASP A 98 9.53 25.74 30.28
C ASP A 98 8.86 24.92 31.39
N LYS A 99 9.61 23.98 31.96
CA LYS A 99 9.42 23.56 33.35
C LYS A 99 10.69 23.95 34.10
N LYS A 100 10.63 25.12 34.74
CA LYS A 100 11.56 25.56 35.79
C LYS A 100 11.67 24.44 36.83
N VAL A 101 12.80 23.74 36.86
CA VAL A 101 13.19 22.93 38.01
C VAL A 101 13.94 23.85 38.96
N TRP A 102 13.41 23.96 40.17
CA TRP A 102 13.91 24.80 41.24
C TRP A 102 15.33 24.39 41.68
N LEU A 103 16.16 25.41 41.87
CA LEU A 103 17.48 25.40 42.51
C LEU A 103 17.44 24.69 43.88
N PHE A 104 18.23 23.63 44.04
CA PHE A 104 18.87 23.31 45.33
C PHE A 104 20.19 22.59 45.10
N SER A 105 21.28 23.35 45.17
CA SER A 105 22.57 22.86 45.68
C SER A 105 23.22 24.03 46.43
N PHE A 106 22.97 24.04 47.73
CA PHE A 106 23.63 24.91 48.69
C PHE A 106 25.10 24.51 48.88
N ILE A 107 25.87 25.51 49.33
CA ILE A 107 27.17 25.48 50.02
C ILE A 107 28.44 25.69 49.15
N SER A 108 28.79 26.96 49.00
CA SER A 108 30.14 27.56 48.90
C SER A 108 30.87 27.51 50.27
N PRO A 109 32.11 28.04 50.48
CA PRO A 109 33.18 28.47 49.55
C PRO A 109 34.62 28.08 50.03
N ASN A 110 35.65 28.31 49.20
CA ASN A 110 36.81 29.22 49.46
C ASN A 110 38.13 28.82 48.78
N ASN A 111 38.76 29.85 48.20
CA ASN A 111 40.20 30.17 48.03
C ASN A 111 41.20 29.18 48.70
N HIS A 112 42.32 28.82 48.07
CA HIS A 112 43.34 29.67 47.46
C HIS A 112 44.25 28.82 46.54
#